data_AF-A0A9D1AA67-F1
#
_entry.id   AF-A0A9D1AA67-F1
#
_cell.length_a   1.000
_cell.length_b   1.000
_cell.length_c   1.000
_cell.angle_alpha   90.00
_cell.angle_beta   90.00
_cell.angle_gamma   90.00
#
_symmetry.space_group_name_H-M   'P 1'
#
loop_
_entity.id
_entity.type
_entity.pdbx_description
1 polymer ?
#
loop_
_entity_poly.entity_id
_entity_poly.type
_entity_poly.pdbx_seq_one_letter_code
_entity_poly.pdbx_strand_id
1 'polypeptide(L)'
;MEKEKKEDLRVRKTKEAIRSAFKSMICEMDYEQITIKELTQRAQINRKTFYLHYSSLEDLLEELQEEIAEHFIRRKVSYSSMKDIRDLIRIFFEHAANMPLLHERLMCSGSYYPIWEKINQRIMQHRRETNKGAFGLDEYSESLVFAYYGANSTLLYRQWVADGKKLSLESLIEMATRLICQGMSSVVRED
;
A
#
# COMPACT_ATOMS: atom_id res chain seq x y z
N MET A 1 -6.69 34.50 -16.10
CA MET A 1 -7.77 33.77 -15.43
C MET A 1 -8.42 32.66 -16.28
N GLU A 2 -9.18 32.92 -17.36
CA GLU A 2 -9.82 31.83 -18.14
C GLU A 2 -8.82 30.91 -18.89
N LYS A 3 -7.76 31.49 -19.46
CA LYS A 3 -6.71 30.73 -20.16
C LYS A 3 -5.92 29.83 -19.21
N GLU A 4 -5.53 30.36 -18.05
CA GLU A 4 -4.86 29.60 -16.98
C GLU A 4 -5.75 28.48 -16.45
N LYS A 5 -7.05 28.74 -16.24
CA LYS A 5 -8.02 27.72 -15.82
C LYS A 5 -8.20 26.60 -16.88
N LYS A 6 -8.13 26.95 -18.16
CA LYS A 6 -8.20 25.98 -19.27
C LYS A 6 -6.92 25.16 -19.41
N GLU A 7 -5.75 25.79 -19.19
CA GLU A 7 -4.46 25.11 -19.14
C GLU A 7 -4.39 24.13 -17.96
N ASP A 8 -4.83 24.54 -16.77
CA ASP A 8 -4.96 23.67 -15.59
C ASP A 8 -5.86 22.44 -15.87
N LEU A 9 -7.05 22.65 -16.46
CA LEU A 9 -7.94 21.56 -16.84
C LEU A 9 -7.28 20.58 -17.84
N ARG A 10 -6.48 21.07 -18.78
CA ARG A 10 -5.77 20.21 -19.74
C ARG A 10 -4.67 19.40 -19.05
N VAL A 11 -3.91 20.03 -18.15
CA VAL A 11 -2.87 19.37 -17.35
C VAL A 11 -3.49 18.24 -16.53
N ARG A 12 -4.57 18.52 -15.79
CA ARG A 12 -5.28 17.53 -14.97
C ARG A 12 -5.75 16.32 -15.78
N LYS A 13 -6.47 16.56 -16.89
CA LYS A 13 -6.94 15.49 -17.77
C LYS A 13 -5.80 14.63 -18.32
N THR A 14 -4.67 15.26 -18.64
CA THR A 14 -3.50 14.55 -19.16
C THR A 14 -2.85 13.68 -18.08
N LYS A 15 -2.65 14.21 -16.86
CA LYS A 15 -2.15 13.41 -15.73
C LYS A 15 -3.10 12.26 -15.38
N GLU A 16 -4.41 12.50 -15.39
CA GLU A 16 -5.43 11.47 -15.16
C GLU A 16 -5.35 10.35 -16.20
N ALA A 17 -5.19 10.68 -17.48
CA ALA A 17 -5.04 9.69 -18.55
C ALA A 17 -3.76 8.85 -18.39
N ILE A 18 -2.63 9.48 -18.07
CA ILE A 18 -1.35 8.79 -17.81
C ILE A 18 -1.50 7.85 -16.62
N ARG A 19 -2.03 8.33 -15.50
CA ARG A 19 -2.20 7.54 -14.27
C ARG A 19 -3.16 6.38 -14.47
N SER A 20 -4.27 6.59 -15.18
CA SER A 20 -5.23 5.54 -15.50
C SER A 20 -4.59 4.43 -16.34
N ALA A 21 -3.86 4.80 -17.40
CA ALA A 21 -3.15 3.84 -18.23
C ALA A 21 -2.09 3.06 -17.45
N PHE A 22 -1.32 3.73 -16.59
CA PHE A 22 -0.31 3.08 -15.75
C PHE A 22 -0.90 2.11 -14.74
N LYS A 23 -1.98 2.50 -14.05
CA LYS A 23 -2.74 1.61 -13.14
C LYS A 23 -3.27 0.36 -13.87
N SER A 24 -3.77 0.53 -15.10
CA SER A 24 -4.20 -0.61 -15.94
C SER A 24 -3.03 -1.54 -16.28
N MET A 25 -1.88 -0.97 -16.67
CA MET A 25 -0.70 -1.77 -16.99
C MET A 25 -0.21 -2.57 -15.77
N ILE A 26 -0.19 -1.98 -14.57
CA ILE A 26 0.12 -2.72 -13.33
C ILE A 26 -0.83 -3.91 -13.12
N CYS A 27 -2.11 -3.72 -13.47
CA CYS A 27 -3.13 -4.77 -13.42
C CYS A 27 -2.90 -5.91 -14.43
N GLU A 28 -2.05 -5.73 -15.44
CA GLU A 28 -1.93 -6.64 -16.59
C GLU A 28 -0.55 -7.31 -16.72
N MET A 29 0.53 -6.63 -16.31
CA MET A 29 1.92 -7.07 -16.56
C MET A 29 2.83 -6.82 -15.35
N ASP A 30 4.07 -7.28 -15.42
CA ASP A 30 5.09 -6.99 -14.41
C ASP A 30 5.69 -5.59 -14.61
N TYR A 31 6.21 -4.98 -13.53
CA TYR A 31 6.70 -3.61 -13.56
C TYR A 31 7.82 -3.41 -14.61
N GLU A 32 8.73 -4.37 -14.72
CA GLU A 32 9.87 -4.36 -15.63
C GLU A 32 9.46 -4.38 -17.11
N GLN A 33 8.22 -4.79 -17.40
CA GLN A 33 7.66 -4.84 -18.75
C GLN A 33 6.99 -3.52 -19.15
N ILE A 34 6.73 -2.61 -18.19
CA ILE A 34 6.08 -1.34 -18.46
C ILE A 34 7.06 -0.41 -19.17
N THR A 35 6.64 0.11 -20.33
CA THR A 35 7.44 1.07 -21.10
C THR A 35 6.69 2.39 -21.30
N ILE A 36 7.43 3.50 -21.34
CA ILE A 36 6.85 4.82 -21.66
C ILE A 36 6.15 4.80 -23.02
N LYS A 37 6.65 4.01 -23.99
CA LYS A 37 6.04 3.87 -25.32
C LYS A 37 4.60 3.34 -25.20
N GLU A 38 4.43 2.17 -24.60
CA GLU A 38 3.13 1.53 -24.44
C GLU A 38 2.20 2.39 -23.55
N LEU A 39 2.75 2.97 -22.49
CA LEU A 39 2.00 3.87 -21.60
C LEU A 39 1.42 5.06 -22.37
N THR A 40 2.24 5.74 -23.18
CA THR A 40 1.80 6.91 -23.96
C THR A 40 0.76 6.55 -25.02
N GLN A 41 0.88 5.36 -25.63
CA GLN A 41 -0.10 4.84 -26.58
C GLN A 41 -1.45 4.60 -25.90
N ARG A 42 -1.47 3.94 -24.74
CA ARG A 42 -2.68 3.67 -23.96
C ARG A 42 -3.34 4.94 -23.42
N ALA A 43 -2.53 5.89 -22.98
CA ALA A 43 -3.00 7.20 -22.50
C ALA A 43 -3.42 8.14 -23.65
N GLN A 44 -3.23 7.74 -24.93
CA GLN A 44 -3.53 8.54 -26.11
C GLN A 44 -2.81 9.91 -26.13
N ILE A 45 -1.53 9.92 -25.75
CA ILE A 45 -0.70 11.13 -25.73
C ILE A 45 0.60 10.93 -26.49
N ASN A 46 1.24 12.03 -26.87
CA ASN A 46 2.60 12.00 -27.41
C ASN A 46 3.62 11.78 -26.29
N ARG A 47 4.72 11.10 -26.59
CA ARG A 47 5.84 10.91 -25.65
C ARG A 47 6.39 12.22 -25.10
N LYS A 48 6.45 13.29 -25.91
CA LYS A 48 6.82 14.63 -25.44
C LYS A 48 5.88 15.16 -24.35
N THR A 49 4.58 14.85 -24.44
CA THR A 49 3.58 15.25 -23.45
C THR A 49 3.75 14.52 -22.12
N PHE A 50 4.15 13.24 -22.14
CA PHE A 50 4.52 12.53 -20.91
C PHE A 50 5.65 13.26 -20.17
N TYR A 51 6.71 13.63 -20.89
CA TYR A 51 7.85 14.35 -20.32
C TYR A 51 7.57 15.79 -19.87
N LEU A 52 6.40 16.35 -20.18
CA LEU A 52 5.95 17.62 -19.57
C LEU A 52 5.40 17.43 -18.15
N HIS A 53 5.05 16.20 -17.78
CA HIS A 53 4.43 15.88 -16.48
C HIS A 53 5.30 14.98 -15.61
N TYR A 54 6.10 14.10 -16.21
CA TYR A 54 6.90 13.09 -15.52
C TYR A 54 8.28 12.97 -16.17
N SER A 55 9.32 12.91 -15.34
CA SER A 55 10.70 12.73 -15.80
C SER A 55 10.99 11.27 -16.20
N SER A 56 10.34 10.30 -15.55
CA SER A 56 10.51 8.87 -15.80
C SER A 56 9.29 8.05 -15.35
N LEU A 57 9.35 6.72 -15.48
CA LEU A 57 8.32 5.82 -14.92
C LEU A 57 8.40 5.75 -13.40
N GLU A 58 9.59 5.92 -12.84
CA GLU A 58 9.84 5.97 -11.40
C GLU A 58 9.14 7.17 -10.76
N ASP A 59 9.19 8.36 -11.38
CA ASP A 59 8.47 9.56 -10.94
C ASP A 59 6.93 9.33 -10.88
N LEU A 60 6.39 8.71 -11.93
CA LEU A 60 4.97 8.31 -11.95
C LEU A 60 4.64 7.26 -10.90
N LEU A 61 5.56 6.33 -10.64
CA LEU A 61 5.41 5.31 -9.62
C LEU A 61 5.43 5.92 -8.21
N GLU A 62 6.32 6.87 -7.94
CA GLU A 62 6.40 7.58 -6.66
C GLU A 62 5.10 8.36 -6.38
N GLU A 63 4.53 9.05 -7.37
CA GLU A 63 3.22 9.70 -7.22
C GLU A 63 2.11 8.67 -6.88
N LEU A 64 2.13 7.49 -7.51
CA LEU A 64 1.19 6.42 -7.20
C LEU A 64 1.39 5.84 -5.79
N GLN A 65 2.65 5.65 -5.37
CA GLN A 65 2.98 5.15 -4.04
C GLN A 65 2.50 6.11 -2.96
N GLU A 66 2.73 7.41 -3.12
CA GLU A 66 2.24 8.41 -2.17
C GLU A 66 0.70 8.47 -2.18
N GLU A 67 0.05 8.44 -3.34
CA GLU A 67 -1.44 8.38 -3.43
C GLU A 67 -2.01 7.22 -2.59
N ILE A 68 -1.41 6.04 -2.71
CA ILE A 68 -1.84 4.85 -1.98
C ILE A 68 -1.52 5.01 -0.50
N ALA A 69 -0.30 5.41 -0.13
CA ALA A 69 0.10 5.60 1.26
C ALA A 69 -0.79 6.61 1.97
N GLU A 70 -1.10 7.75 1.33
CA GLU A 70 -2.02 8.76 1.84
C GLU A 70 -3.41 8.21 2.15
N HIS A 71 -3.91 7.26 1.35
CA HIS A 71 -5.20 6.62 1.61
C HIS A 71 -5.24 5.91 2.97
N PHE A 72 -4.15 5.23 3.32
CA PHE A 72 -4.02 4.58 4.63
C PHE A 72 -3.69 5.57 5.75
N ILE A 73 -2.89 6.61 5.46
CA ILE A 73 -2.47 7.63 6.41
C ILE A 73 -3.64 8.51 6.87
N ARG A 74 -4.59 8.83 5.97
CA ARG A 74 -5.78 9.64 6.31
C ARG A 74 -6.65 9.01 7.39
N ARG A 75 -6.58 7.68 7.55
CA ARG A 75 -7.31 6.98 8.62
C ARG A 75 -6.53 7.08 9.92
N LYS A 76 -7.02 7.92 10.83
CA LYS A 76 -6.48 7.99 12.20
C LYS A 76 -6.65 6.64 12.89
N VAL A 77 -5.58 6.14 13.48
CA VAL A 77 -5.53 4.89 14.25
C VAL A 77 -4.89 5.17 15.60
N SER A 78 -5.32 4.42 16.61
CA SER A 78 -4.77 4.48 17.98
C SER A 78 -3.94 3.23 18.24
N TYR A 79 -3.00 3.32 19.18
CA TYR A 79 -2.20 2.20 19.69
C TYR A 79 -2.29 2.09 21.22
N SER A 80 -3.17 2.86 21.85
CA SER A 80 -3.22 3.04 23.32
C SER A 80 -3.82 1.85 24.08
N SER A 81 -4.42 0.88 23.39
CA SER A 81 -5.04 -0.29 24.02
C SER A 81 -5.01 -1.52 23.12
N MET A 82 -5.14 -2.70 23.73
CA MET A 82 -5.30 -3.96 22.98
C MET A 82 -6.57 -3.98 22.11
N LYS A 83 -7.59 -3.20 22.45
CA LYS A 83 -8.74 -3.02 21.58
C LYS A 83 -8.32 -2.30 20.30
N ASP A 84 -7.57 -1.20 20.42
CA ASP A 84 -7.10 -0.44 19.26
C ASP A 84 -6.19 -1.29 18.37
N ILE A 85 -5.31 -2.12 18.95
CA ILE A 85 -4.46 -3.04 18.17
C ILE A 85 -5.31 -4.07 17.40
N ARG A 86 -6.34 -4.64 18.03
CA ARG A 86 -7.27 -5.57 17.34
C ARG A 86 -8.04 -4.88 16.22
N ASP A 87 -8.53 -3.67 16.48
CA ASP A 87 -9.24 -2.86 15.49
C ASP A 87 -8.30 -2.51 14.32
N LEU A 88 -7.04 -2.19 14.60
CA LEU A 88 -6.02 -1.90 13.60
C LEU A 88 -5.76 -3.09 12.67
N ILE A 89 -5.57 -4.29 13.24
CA ILE A 89 -5.38 -5.54 12.50
C ILE A 89 -6.60 -5.78 11.59
N ARG A 90 -7.81 -5.73 12.16
CA ARG A 90 -9.05 -5.91 11.41
C ARG A 90 -9.18 -4.92 10.25
N ILE A 91 -8.95 -3.63 10.51
CA ILE A 91 -9.00 -2.57 9.50
C ILE A 91 -8.05 -2.87 8.34
N PHE A 92 -6.84 -3.33 8.63
CA PHE A 92 -5.88 -3.69 7.58
C PHE A 92 -6.42 -4.80 6.68
N PHE A 93 -6.84 -5.92 7.25
CA PHE A 93 -7.28 -7.09 6.48
C PHE A 93 -8.60 -6.84 5.74
N GLU A 94 -9.59 -6.20 6.37
CA GLU A 94 -10.84 -5.82 5.71
C GLU A 94 -10.59 -4.87 4.54
N HIS A 95 -9.70 -3.90 4.72
CA HIS A 95 -9.38 -2.97 3.65
C HIS A 95 -8.62 -3.65 2.51
N ALA A 96 -7.61 -4.44 2.82
CA ALA A 96 -6.85 -5.18 1.83
C ALA A 96 -7.73 -6.17 1.04
N ALA A 97 -8.73 -6.80 1.69
CA ALA A 97 -9.65 -7.73 1.02
C ALA A 97 -10.68 -7.04 0.10
N ASN A 98 -11.03 -5.78 0.37
CA ASN A 98 -12.00 -5.00 -0.40
C ASN A 98 -11.37 -4.01 -1.38
N MET A 99 -10.04 -3.99 -1.48
CA MET A 99 -9.34 -3.05 -2.35
C MET A 99 -9.39 -3.49 -3.83
N PRO A 100 -9.29 -2.53 -4.78
CA PRO A 100 -9.17 -2.84 -6.20
C PRO A 100 -7.98 -3.74 -6.51
N LEU A 101 -8.07 -4.54 -7.58
CA LEU A 101 -7.04 -5.46 -8.09
C LEU A 101 -5.63 -4.85 -8.12
N LEU A 102 -5.53 -3.54 -8.42
CA LEU A 102 -4.28 -2.79 -8.38
C LEU A 102 -3.51 -2.98 -7.06
N HIS A 103 -4.17 -2.85 -5.91
CA HIS A 103 -3.52 -2.95 -4.61
C HIS A 103 -3.13 -4.39 -4.28
N GLU A 104 -3.98 -5.35 -4.64
CA GLU A 104 -3.65 -6.77 -4.48
C GLU A 104 -2.41 -7.13 -5.31
N ARG A 105 -2.32 -6.68 -6.57
CA ARG A 105 -1.11 -6.90 -7.39
C ARG A 105 0.11 -6.22 -6.79
N LEU A 106 0.00 -4.98 -6.34
CA LEU A 106 1.12 -4.29 -5.70
C LEU A 106 1.63 -5.07 -4.48
N MET A 107 0.72 -5.57 -3.65
CA MET A 107 1.05 -6.26 -2.39
C MET A 107 1.49 -7.72 -2.60
N CYS A 108 0.92 -8.42 -3.58
CA CYS A 108 0.98 -9.89 -3.69
C CYS A 108 1.71 -10.43 -4.91
N SER A 109 1.99 -9.61 -5.93
CA SER A 109 2.83 -10.01 -7.07
C SER A 109 4.32 -9.72 -6.84
N GLY A 110 5.18 -10.70 -7.14
CA GLY A 110 6.61 -10.65 -6.81
C GLY A 110 7.37 -9.44 -7.34
N SER A 111 7.14 -9.07 -8.61
CA SER A 111 7.72 -7.88 -9.26
C SER A 111 7.37 -6.56 -8.55
N TYR A 112 6.25 -6.54 -7.82
CA TYR A 112 5.77 -5.36 -7.10
C TYR A 112 6.07 -5.36 -5.60
N TYR A 113 6.70 -6.40 -5.04
CA TYR A 113 7.03 -6.44 -3.61
C TYR A 113 7.88 -5.25 -3.13
N PRO A 114 8.95 -4.83 -3.82
CA PRO A 114 9.72 -3.66 -3.41
C PRO A 114 8.90 -2.37 -3.48
N ILE A 115 7.94 -2.33 -4.40
CA ILE A 115 7.06 -1.18 -4.61
C ILE A 115 6.08 -1.06 -3.44
N TRP A 116 5.47 -2.17 -3.01
CA TRP A 116 4.62 -2.19 -1.82
C TRP A 116 5.40 -1.94 -0.53
N GLU A 117 6.63 -2.44 -0.43
CA GLU A 117 7.47 -2.22 0.75
C GLU A 117 7.72 -0.74 1.02
N LYS A 118 8.00 0.06 -0.03
CA LYS A 118 8.10 1.53 0.10
C LYS A 118 6.80 2.17 0.60
N ILE A 119 5.64 1.70 0.12
CA ILE A 119 4.33 2.18 0.60
C ILE A 119 4.15 1.84 2.08
N ASN A 120 4.45 0.60 2.48
CA ASN A 120 4.35 0.16 3.87
C ASN A 120 5.25 1.00 4.79
N GLN A 121 6.51 1.22 4.40
CA GLN A 121 7.47 2.03 5.15
C GLN A 121 6.97 3.46 5.34
N ARG A 122 6.43 4.09 4.28
CA ARG A 122 5.85 5.43 4.34
C ARG A 122 4.68 5.51 5.34
N ILE A 123 3.78 4.51 5.31
CA ILE A 123 2.64 4.41 6.23
C ILE A 123 3.11 4.19 7.67
N MET A 124 4.05 3.26 7.90
CA MET A 124 4.57 2.95 9.24
C MET A 124 5.38 4.11 9.83
N GLN A 125 6.15 4.83 9.01
CA GLN A 125 6.84 6.05 9.43
C GLN A 125 5.84 7.10 9.92
N HIS A 126 4.79 7.38 9.13
CA HIS A 126 3.76 8.33 9.55
C HIS A 126 3.07 7.90 10.85
N ARG A 127 2.73 6.61 10.98
CA ARG A 127 2.09 6.07 12.19
C ARG A 127 2.96 6.20 13.42
N ARG A 128 4.26 5.94 13.29
CA ARG A 128 5.26 6.18 14.34
C ARG A 128 5.32 7.64 14.76
N GLU A 129 5.46 8.56 13.80
CA GLU A 129 5.57 9.99 14.08
C GLU A 129 4.32 10.52 14.80
N THR A 130 3.14 10.05 14.40
CA THR A 130 1.86 10.48 14.98
C THR A 130 1.48 9.77 16.28
N ASN A 131 2.13 8.65 16.62
CA ASN A 131 1.86 7.86 17.82
C ASN A 131 3.11 7.65 18.67
N LYS A 132 4.03 8.62 18.67
CA LYS A 132 5.27 8.57 19.45
C LYS A 132 4.97 8.41 20.94
N GLY A 133 5.62 7.45 21.59
CA GLY A 133 5.42 7.15 23.00
C GLY A 133 4.18 6.29 23.31
N ALA A 134 3.44 5.82 22.30
CA ALA A 134 2.21 5.04 22.51
C ALA A 134 2.45 3.74 23.26
N PHE A 135 3.67 3.19 23.23
CA PHE A 135 3.99 1.92 23.89
C PHE A 135 4.76 2.09 25.21
N GLY A 136 5.12 3.33 25.59
CA GLY A 136 5.98 3.58 26.75
C GLY A 136 7.41 3.04 26.60
N LEU A 137 7.87 2.87 25.36
CA LEU A 137 9.21 2.38 25.01
C LEU A 137 10.09 3.53 24.50
N ASP A 138 11.40 3.30 24.38
CA ASP A 138 12.31 4.21 23.68
C ASP A 138 12.07 4.18 22.15
N GLU A 139 12.56 5.20 21.45
CA GLU A 139 12.32 5.39 20.01
C GLU A 139 12.80 4.22 19.13
N TYR A 140 13.91 3.57 19.50
CA TYR A 140 14.43 2.43 18.75
C TYR A 140 13.54 1.19 18.97
N SER A 141 13.13 0.95 20.21
CA SER A 141 12.21 -0.15 20.54
C SER A 141 10.83 0.05 19.91
N GLU A 142 10.25 1.25 19.96
CA GLU A 142 9.00 1.56 19.23
C GLU A 142 9.15 1.32 17.73
N SER A 143 10.35 1.56 17.19
CA SER A 143 10.65 1.25 15.79
C SER A 143 10.42 -0.19 15.40
N LEU A 144 10.88 -1.09 16.25
CA LEU A 144 10.72 -2.51 16.03
C LEU A 144 9.24 -2.92 16.10
N VAL A 145 8.44 -2.27 16.95
CA VAL A 145 6.99 -2.54 17.04
C VAL A 145 6.27 -2.18 15.75
N PHE A 146 6.49 -0.98 15.19
CA PHE A 146 5.87 -0.58 13.92
C PHE A 146 6.36 -1.43 12.75
N ALA A 147 7.66 -1.75 12.70
CA ALA A 147 8.22 -2.64 11.68
C ALA A 147 7.61 -4.05 11.76
N TYR A 148 7.51 -4.62 12.97
CA TYR A 148 6.88 -5.92 13.21
C TYR A 148 5.43 -5.93 12.73
N TYR A 149 4.62 -4.95 13.14
CA TYR A 149 3.22 -4.88 12.72
C TYR A 149 3.07 -4.73 11.20
N GLY A 150 3.83 -3.80 10.60
CA GLY A 150 3.77 -3.50 9.17
C GLY A 150 4.16 -4.69 8.28
N ALA A 151 5.22 -5.40 8.68
CA ALA A 151 5.73 -6.57 7.98
C ALA A 151 4.79 -7.78 8.12
N ASN A 152 4.40 -8.14 9.34
CA ASN A 152 3.60 -9.35 9.57
C ASN A 152 2.19 -9.24 8.98
N SER A 153 1.56 -8.08 9.06
CA SER A 153 0.22 -7.88 8.46
C SER A 153 0.27 -8.11 6.94
N THR A 154 1.26 -7.50 6.27
CA THR A 154 1.48 -7.67 4.82
C THR A 154 1.80 -9.12 4.45
N LEU A 155 2.71 -9.76 5.21
CA LEU A 155 3.15 -11.13 4.95
C LEU A 155 1.99 -12.13 5.06
N LEU A 156 1.19 -12.03 6.12
CA LEU A 156 0.05 -12.92 6.34
C LEU A 156 -1.02 -12.76 5.25
N TYR A 157 -1.34 -11.52 4.85
CA TYR A 157 -2.28 -11.28 3.76
C TYR A 157 -1.77 -11.84 2.43
N ARG A 158 -0.50 -11.58 2.10
CA ARG A 158 0.14 -12.09 0.89
C ARG A 158 0.11 -13.63 0.84
N GLN A 159 0.44 -14.29 1.94
CA GLN A 159 0.39 -15.75 2.03
C GLN A 159 -1.04 -16.27 1.82
N TRP A 160 -2.03 -15.64 2.46
CA TRP A 160 -3.44 -16.00 2.27
C TRP A 160 -3.90 -15.87 0.81
N VAL A 161 -3.46 -14.83 0.09
CA VAL A 161 -3.72 -14.67 -1.34
C VAL A 161 -3.03 -15.76 -2.15
N ALA A 162 -1.74 -16.02 -1.90
CA ALA A 162 -0.96 -17.05 -2.59
C ALA A 162 -1.57 -18.46 -2.42
N ASP A 163 -2.16 -18.73 -1.26
CA ASP A 163 -2.85 -19.99 -0.97
C ASP A 163 -4.25 -20.09 -1.60
N GLY A 164 -4.68 -19.08 -2.37
CA GLY A 164 -5.98 -19.05 -3.02
C GLY A 164 -7.13 -18.62 -2.11
N LYS A 165 -6.84 -17.81 -1.08
CA LYS A 165 -7.82 -17.27 -0.12
C LYS A 165 -8.69 -18.34 0.54
N LYS A 166 -8.08 -19.49 0.90
CA LYS A 166 -8.77 -20.68 1.45
C LYS A 166 -9.49 -20.44 2.77
N LEU A 167 -8.95 -19.56 3.63
CA LEU A 167 -9.63 -19.16 4.86
C LEU A 167 -10.66 -18.06 4.58
N SER A 168 -11.76 -18.06 5.33
CA SER A 168 -12.64 -16.88 5.36
C SER A 168 -11.87 -15.66 5.87
N LEU A 169 -12.31 -14.45 5.49
CA LEU A 169 -11.69 -13.20 5.97
C LEU A 169 -11.70 -13.12 7.50
N GLU A 170 -12.79 -13.53 8.16
CA GLU A 170 -12.86 -13.55 9.63
C GLU A 170 -11.87 -14.53 10.25
N SER A 171 -11.73 -15.73 9.68
CA SER A 171 -10.76 -16.72 10.15
C SER A 171 -9.32 -16.23 9.97
N LEU A 172 -9.03 -15.50 8.88
CA LEU A 172 -7.74 -14.85 8.67
C LEU A 172 -7.48 -13.78 9.72
N ILE A 173 -8.45 -12.90 9.98
CA ILE A 173 -8.33 -11.83 10.98
C ILE A 173 -8.10 -12.41 12.38
N GLU A 174 -8.82 -13.48 12.73
CA GLU A 174 -8.64 -14.18 14.00
C GLU A 174 -7.23 -14.76 14.12
N MET A 175 -6.77 -15.49 13.09
CA MET A 175 -5.43 -16.07 13.04
C MET A 175 -4.34 -14.99 13.14
N ALA A 176 -4.46 -13.93 12.34
CA ALA A 176 -3.53 -12.81 12.35
C ALA A 176 -3.52 -12.10 13.71
N THR A 177 -4.69 -11.91 14.33
CA THR A 177 -4.79 -11.31 15.67
C THR A 177 -4.06 -12.15 16.72
N ARG A 178 -4.23 -13.48 16.69
CA ARG A 178 -3.52 -14.39 17.60
C ARG A 178 -2.00 -14.30 17.39
N LEU A 179 -1.54 -14.45 16.16
CA LEU A 179 -0.10 -14.43 15.85
C LEU A 179 0.54 -13.06 16.14
N ILE A 180 -0.11 -11.96 15.75
CA ILE A 180 0.46 -10.62 15.95
C ILE A 180 0.50 -10.25 17.43
N CYS A 181 -0.56 -10.55 18.20
CA CYS A 181 -0.68 -10.11 19.59
C CYS A 181 -0.06 -11.07 20.61
N GLN A 182 0.03 -12.36 20.30
CA GLN A 182 0.48 -13.39 21.25
C GLN A 182 1.68 -14.18 20.71
N GLY A 183 2.02 -14.04 19.43
CA GLY A 183 3.12 -14.78 18.81
C GLY A 183 2.83 -16.28 18.68
N MET A 184 3.91 -17.05 18.60
CA MET A 184 3.84 -18.50 18.38
C MET A 184 3.24 -19.28 19.55
N SER A 185 3.26 -18.76 20.78
CA SER A 185 2.61 -19.42 21.93
C SER A 185 1.10 -19.56 21.77
N SER A 186 0.50 -18.75 20.89
CA SER A 186 -0.91 -18.89 20.57
C SER A 186 -1.24 -20.14 19.74
N VAL A 187 -0.26 -20.76 19.08
CA VAL A 187 -0.47 -21.87 18.13
C VAL A 187 0.38 -23.11 18.43
N VAL A 188 1.55 -22.92 19.04
CA VAL A 188 2.44 -24.02 19.47
C VAL A 188 1.98 -24.50 20.84
N ARG A 189 1.85 -25.82 21.00
CA ARG A 189 1.53 -26.42 22.30
C ARG A 189 2.72 -26.23 23.23
N GLU A 190 2.46 -25.84 24.47
CA GLU A 190 3.47 -25.87 25.53
C GLU A 190 3.80 -27.34 25.87
N ASP A 191 5.08 -27.61 26.14
CA ASP A 191 5.58 -28.93 26.58
C ASP A 191 5.16 -29.25 28.03
#